data_AF-A0A7S3RG15-F1
#
_entry.id   AF-A0A7S3RG15-F1
#
_cell.length_a   1.000
_cell.length_b   1.000
_cell.length_c   1.000
_cell.angle_alpha   90.00
_cell.angle_beta   90.00
_cell.angle_gamma   90.00
#
_symmetry.space_group_name_H-M   'P 1'
#
loop_
_entity.id
_entity.type
_entity.pdbx_description
1 polymer ?
#
loop_
_entity_poly.entity_id
_entity_poly.type
_entity_poly.pdbx_seq_one_letter_code
_entity_poly.pdbx_strand_id
1 'polypeptide(L)'
;KRRHTGGVMRCLSRSPPAAARQLVVGLSSSVGWASAAGARTASGSVLSHIDAAGAASMVDVSGKAATKREAVAGATVQLGPTAFEALSDNAKGDVLAVARVAGVLAAKRTADLIPLCHPLLISHASVPP
;
A
#
# COMPACT_ATOMS: atom_id res chain seq x y z
N LYS A 1 -2.86 -12.51 29.51
CA LYS A 1 -1.39 -12.32 29.63
C LYS A 1 -0.67 -13.11 28.52
N ARG A 2 -0.59 -12.54 27.31
CA ARG A 2 0.49 -12.66 26.29
C ARG A 2 0.00 -11.98 25.02
N ARG A 3 0.74 -10.94 24.60
CA ARG A 3 0.45 -10.06 23.47
C ARG A 3 1.02 -10.71 22.21
N HIS A 4 0.24 -10.84 21.15
CA HIS A 4 0.76 -11.17 19.82
C HIS A 4 0.90 -9.88 19.01
N THR A 5 2.15 -9.59 18.69
CA THR A 5 2.61 -8.47 17.86
C THR A 5 2.24 -8.72 16.40
N GLY A 6 1.28 -7.96 15.88
CA GLY A 6 1.03 -7.87 14.44
C GLY A 6 2.20 -7.15 13.77
N GLY A 7 2.95 -7.86 12.93
CA GLY A 7 4.04 -7.29 12.15
C GLY A 7 3.50 -6.36 11.07
N VAL A 8 3.79 -5.06 11.19
CA VAL A 8 3.50 -4.07 10.16
C VAL A 8 4.55 -4.24 9.05
N MET A 9 4.12 -4.72 7.89
CA MET A 9 4.97 -4.84 6.71
C MET A 9 5.22 -3.44 6.15
N ARG A 10 6.38 -2.84 6.47
CA ARG A 10 6.80 -1.53 5.97
C ARG A 10 7.24 -1.65 4.51
N CYS A 11 6.50 -1.06 3.59
CA CYS A 11 6.97 -0.78 2.23
C CYS A 11 8.11 0.26 2.30
N LEU A 12 9.29 -0.11 1.78
CA LEU A 12 10.45 0.78 1.69
C LEU A 12 10.21 1.85 0.61
N SER A 13 9.93 3.09 1.01
CA SER A 13 9.93 4.26 0.13
C SER A 13 11.36 4.82 -0.04
N ARG A 14 11.83 4.94 -1.30
CA ARG A 14 13.01 5.75 -1.64
C ARG A 14 12.73 7.23 -1.43
N SER A 15 13.69 7.98 -0.90
CA SER A 15 13.60 9.45 -0.72
C SER A 15 13.66 10.20 -2.06
N PRO A 16 12.80 11.20 -2.30
CA PRO A 16 12.87 12.07 -3.49
C PRO A 16 13.84 13.25 -3.32
N PRO A 17 14.24 13.93 -4.41
CA PRO A 17 15.04 15.16 -4.35
C PRO A 17 14.25 16.34 -3.74
N ALA A 18 14.99 17.26 -3.10
CA ALA A 18 14.55 18.29 -2.15
C ALA A 18 13.52 19.35 -2.62
N ALA A 19 12.96 19.25 -3.83
CA ALA A 19 12.02 20.23 -4.38
C ALA A 19 10.53 19.82 -4.30
N ALA A 20 10.23 18.58 -3.91
CA ALA A 20 8.85 18.11 -3.78
C ALA A 20 8.29 18.41 -2.39
N ARG A 21 7.34 19.33 -2.29
CA ARG A 21 6.55 19.53 -1.06
C ARG A 21 5.65 18.32 -0.89
N GLN A 22 5.99 17.47 0.07
CA GLN A 22 5.18 16.30 0.44
C GLN A 22 4.08 16.74 1.39
N LEU A 23 2.84 16.36 1.11
CA LEU A 23 1.80 16.32 2.13
C LEU A 23 1.99 15.02 2.92
N VAL A 24 2.70 15.09 4.04
CA VAL A 24 2.85 13.98 4.99
C VAL A 24 1.82 14.15 6.10
N VAL A 25 0.88 13.22 6.17
CA VAL A 25 -0.01 13.08 7.34
C VAL A 25 0.73 12.25 8.39
N GLY A 26 1.44 12.94 9.30
CA GLY A 26 1.89 12.45 10.62
C GLY A 26 3.00 11.39 10.69
N LEU A 27 4.24 11.77 11.00
CA LEU A 27 4.81 11.87 12.37
C LEU A 27 6.36 11.96 12.27
N SER A 28 6.92 12.90 13.04
CA SER A 28 8.35 13.16 13.22
C SER A 28 9.16 11.92 13.61
N SER A 29 10.35 11.73 13.02
CA SER A 29 11.58 11.28 13.69
C SER A 29 12.76 11.27 12.71
N SER A 30 13.72 12.16 12.96
CA SER A 30 15.01 12.28 12.31
C SER A 30 15.94 11.11 12.66
N VAL A 31 16.21 10.21 11.71
CA VAL A 31 17.45 9.41 11.68
C VAL A 31 17.84 9.18 10.22
N GLY A 32 18.98 9.76 9.81
CA GLY A 32 19.58 9.52 8.51
C GLY A 32 20.09 8.09 8.39
N TRP A 33 19.86 7.45 7.25
CA TRP A 33 20.37 6.12 6.96
C TRP A 33 21.47 6.26 5.89
N ALA A 34 22.71 6.02 6.29
CA ALA A 34 23.83 5.87 5.37
C ALA A 34 23.66 4.58 4.56
N SER A 35 23.87 4.67 3.25
CA SER A 35 23.76 3.56 2.31
C SER A 35 24.96 2.62 2.43
N ALA A 36 24.75 1.45 3.05
CA ALA A 36 25.65 0.32 2.86
C ALA A 36 25.01 -0.61 1.81
N ALA A 37 25.64 -0.68 0.64
CA ALA A 37 25.35 -1.64 -0.40
C ALA A 37 25.66 -3.07 0.10
N GLY A 38 24.69 -3.66 0.78
CA GLY A 38 24.70 -5.08 1.15
C GLY A 38 23.98 -5.90 0.09
N ALA A 39 24.72 -6.75 -0.62
CA ALA A 39 24.17 -7.75 -1.52
C ALA A 39 23.09 -8.57 -0.78
N ARG A 40 21.83 -8.49 -1.26
CA ARG A 40 20.76 -9.34 -0.76
C ARG A 40 20.97 -10.74 -1.33
N THR A 41 21.59 -11.62 -0.54
CA THR A 41 21.47 -13.07 -0.74
C THR A 41 19.99 -13.43 -0.67
N ALA A 42 19.42 -13.87 -1.79
CA ALA A 42 18.06 -14.35 -1.86
C ALA A 42 17.97 -15.65 -1.06
N SER A 43 17.40 -15.58 0.15
CA SER A 43 16.89 -16.75 0.84
C SER A 43 15.78 -17.35 -0.02
N GLY A 44 16.01 -18.55 -0.56
CA GLY A 44 15.10 -19.27 -1.44
C GLY A 44 13.77 -19.56 -0.77
N SER A 45 12.85 -18.61 -0.87
CA SER A 45 11.44 -18.81 -0.54
C SER A 45 10.72 -19.18 -1.83
N VAL A 46 10.03 -20.31 -1.82
CA VAL A 46 9.22 -20.76 -2.96
C VAL A 46 8.14 -19.70 -3.23
N LEU A 47 8.12 -19.16 -4.45
CA LEU A 47 7.10 -18.19 -4.85
C LEU A 47 5.75 -18.90 -4.96
N SER A 48 4.75 -18.44 -4.20
CA SER A 48 3.46 -19.13 -4.15
C SER A 48 2.60 -18.95 -5.41
N HIS A 49 2.82 -17.88 -6.18
CA HIS A 49 2.01 -17.56 -7.37
C HIS A 49 2.63 -18.05 -8.70
N ILE A 50 3.70 -18.83 -8.63
CA ILE A 50 4.41 -19.38 -9.78
C ILE A 50 4.41 -20.90 -9.63
N ASP A 51 4.02 -21.62 -10.68
CA ASP A 51 4.04 -23.09 -10.68
C ASP A 51 5.45 -23.67 -10.96
N ALA A 52 5.55 -24.99 -10.97
CA ALA A 52 6.82 -25.70 -11.19
C ALA A 52 7.40 -25.49 -12.61
N ALA A 53 6.58 -25.07 -13.58
CA ALA A 53 6.99 -24.74 -14.94
C ALA A 53 7.33 -23.25 -15.12
N GLY A 54 7.16 -22.43 -14.07
CA GLY A 54 7.40 -20.99 -14.12
C GLY A 54 6.19 -20.17 -14.57
N ALA A 55 5.02 -20.78 -14.76
CA ALA A 55 3.80 -20.09 -15.16
C ALA A 55 3.05 -19.52 -13.96
N ALA A 56 2.40 -18.38 -14.18
CA ALA A 56 1.58 -17.70 -13.19
C ALA A 56 0.30 -18.50 -12.91
N SER A 57 0.02 -18.81 -11.63
CA SER A 57 -1.18 -19.55 -11.23
C SER A 57 -1.78 -19.00 -9.94
N MET A 58 -3.11 -19.02 -9.86
CA MET A 58 -3.85 -18.61 -8.67
C MET A 58 -3.79 -19.74 -7.63
N VAL A 59 -3.35 -19.41 -6.41
CA VAL A 59 -3.18 -20.38 -5.32
C VAL A 59 -4.53 -20.89 -4.84
N ASP A 60 -4.73 -22.20 -4.71
CA ASP A 60 -5.93 -22.71 -4.03
C ASP A 60 -5.87 -22.43 -2.51
N VAL A 61 -6.93 -21.83 -1.99
CA VAL A 61 -7.09 -21.47 -0.57
C VAL A 61 -8.32 -22.14 0.07
N SER A 62 -9.01 -23.04 -0.64
CA SER A 62 -10.24 -23.72 -0.20
C SER A 62 -10.08 -24.47 1.13
N GLY A 63 -8.93 -25.11 1.36
CA GLY A 63 -8.62 -25.84 2.60
C GLY A 63 -8.27 -24.96 3.80
N LYS A 64 -8.22 -23.63 3.65
CA LYS A 64 -7.87 -22.71 4.75
C LYS A 64 -9.13 -22.30 5.52
N ALA A 65 -9.07 -22.36 6.85
CA ALA A 65 -10.17 -21.87 7.68
C ALA A 65 -10.41 -20.36 7.50
N ALA A 66 -11.68 -19.97 7.44
CA ALA A 66 -12.07 -18.57 7.38
C ALA A 66 -11.75 -17.86 8.72
N THR A 67 -11.01 -16.76 8.64
CA THR A 67 -10.63 -15.94 9.80
C THR A 67 -10.85 -14.46 9.49
N LYS A 68 -11.02 -13.64 10.53
CA LYS A 68 -11.05 -12.19 10.38
C LYS A 68 -9.65 -11.71 10.00
N ARG A 69 -9.57 -10.88 8.95
CA ARG A 69 -8.31 -10.35 8.41
C ARG A 69 -8.43 -8.84 8.25
N GLU A 70 -7.32 -8.16 8.51
CA GLU A 70 -7.18 -6.72 8.40
C GLU A 70 -5.82 -6.41 7.77
N ALA A 71 -5.78 -5.38 6.93
CA ALA A 71 -4.56 -4.88 6.31
C ALA A 71 -4.60 -3.35 6.25
N VAL A 72 -3.46 -2.71 6.47
CA VAL A 72 -3.29 -1.25 6.42
C VAL A 72 -2.15 -0.93 5.44
N ALA A 73 -2.38 0.03 4.56
CA ALA A 73 -1.42 0.51 3.57
C ALA A 73 -1.42 2.05 3.53
N GLY A 74 -0.32 2.64 3.05
CA GLY A 74 -0.18 4.09 2.90
C GLY A 74 0.53 4.45 1.60
N ALA A 75 0.25 5.64 1.09
CA ALA A 75 0.87 6.20 -0.11
C ALA A 75 1.07 7.71 0.06
N THR A 76 1.97 8.30 -0.73
CA THR A 76 2.24 9.73 -0.72
C THR A 76 2.26 10.25 -2.15
N VAL A 77 1.56 11.35 -2.39
CA VAL A 77 1.56 12.06 -3.67
C VAL A 77 2.43 13.30 -3.53
N GLN A 78 3.45 13.41 -4.37
CA GLN A 78 4.29 14.59 -4.44
C GLN A 78 3.71 15.58 -5.43
N LEU A 79 3.55 16.83 -5.01
CA LEU A 79 2.93 17.87 -5.81
C LEU A 79 3.92 19.02 -6.05
N GLY A 80 3.79 19.64 -7.21
CA GLY A 80 4.43 20.93 -7.48
C GLY A 80 3.74 22.07 -6.72
N PRO A 81 4.39 23.24 -6.61
CA PRO A 81 3.87 24.37 -5.86
C PRO A 81 2.49 24.85 -6.36
N THR A 82 2.33 24.96 -7.67
CA THR A 82 1.07 25.41 -8.30
C THR A 82 -0.10 24.46 -8.03
N ALA A 83 0.14 23.15 -8.09
CA ALA A 83 -0.89 22.14 -7.81
C ALA A 83 -1.28 22.12 -6.33
N PHE A 84 -0.31 22.36 -5.44
CA PHE A 84 -0.54 22.45 -4.00
C PHE A 84 -1.38 23.68 -3.62
N GLU A 85 -1.11 24.82 -4.25
CA GLU A 85 -1.92 26.04 -4.07
C GLU A 85 -3.36 25.81 -4.57
N ALA A 86 -3.52 25.23 -5.76
CA ALA A 86 -4.84 24.94 -6.33
C ALA A 86 -5.70 23.97 -5.48
N LEU A 87 -5.06 23.11 -4.67
CA LEU A 87 -5.75 22.26 -3.69
C LEU A 87 -6.39 23.07 -2.56
N SER A 88 -5.75 24.15 -2.14
CA SER A 88 -6.24 25.02 -1.07
C SER A 88 -7.46 25.84 -1.54
N ASP A 89 -7.43 26.26 -2.81
CA ASP A 89 -8.50 27.05 -3.42
C ASP A 89 -9.70 26.20 -3.87
N ASN A 90 -9.63 24.87 -3.75
CA ASN A 90 -10.65 23.93 -4.23
C ASN A 90 -11.16 24.23 -5.64
N ALA A 91 -10.26 24.66 -6.54
CA ALA A 91 -10.64 25.15 -7.87
C ALA A 91 -11.44 24.14 -8.72
N LYS A 92 -11.34 22.84 -8.39
CA LYS A 92 -12.07 21.72 -9.01
C LYS A 92 -12.96 20.96 -8.02
N GLY A 93 -13.24 21.54 -6.85
CA GLY A 93 -13.93 20.89 -5.73
C GLY A 93 -12.98 20.17 -4.76
N ASP A 94 -13.56 19.46 -3.78
CA ASP A 94 -12.81 18.74 -2.74
C ASP A 94 -12.14 17.49 -3.33
N VAL A 95 -10.88 17.66 -3.74
CA VAL A 95 -10.05 16.62 -4.35
C VAL A 95 -9.79 15.48 -3.37
N LEU A 96 -9.67 15.76 -2.06
CA LEU A 96 -9.39 14.74 -1.05
C LEU A 96 -10.63 13.88 -0.79
N ALA A 97 -11.83 14.46 -0.79
CA ALA A 97 -13.07 13.68 -0.72
C ALA A 97 -13.22 12.73 -1.90
N VAL A 98 -12.96 13.21 -3.12
CA VAL A 98 -12.99 12.36 -4.32
C VAL A 98 -11.95 11.25 -4.23
N ALA A 99 -10.73 11.55 -3.78
CA ALA A 99 -9.67 10.56 -3.59
C ALA A 99 -10.06 9.47 -2.58
N ARG A 100 -10.73 9.83 -1.48
CA ARG A 100 -11.23 8.84 -0.50
C ARG A 100 -12.26 7.90 -1.10
N VAL A 101 -13.25 8.44 -1.81
CA VAL A 101 -14.29 7.62 -2.47
C VAL A 101 -13.65 6.70 -3.53
N ALA A 102 -12.75 7.25 -4.35
CA ALA A 102 -12.02 6.47 -5.36
C ALA A 102 -11.20 5.34 -4.72
N GLY A 103 -10.53 5.57 -3.60
CA GLY A 103 -9.77 4.54 -2.89
C GLY A 103 -10.65 3.40 -2.34
N VAL A 104 -11.82 3.73 -1.78
CA VAL A 104 -12.78 2.69 -1.34
C VAL A 104 -13.31 1.88 -2.52
N LEU A 105 -13.60 2.52 -3.66
CA LEU A 105 -14.02 1.82 -4.88
C LEU A 105 -12.91 0.93 -5.43
N ALA A 106 -11.66 1.41 -5.43
CA ALA A 106 -10.50 0.65 -5.85
C ALA A 106 -10.29 -0.60 -4.99
N ALA A 107 -10.43 -0.49 -3.66
CA ALA A 107 -10.29 -1.62 -2.74
C ALA A 107 -11.27 -2.76 -3.09
N LYS A 108 -12.51 -2.43 -3.46
CA LYS A 108 -13.53 -3.42 -3.84
C LYS A 108 -13.27 -4.05 -5.21
N ARG A 109 -12.60 -3.33 -6.13
CA ARG A 109 -12.25 -3.79 -7.47
C ARG A 109 -10.84 -4.40 -7.57
N THR A 110 -10.19 -4.66 -6.44
CA THR A 110 -8.81 -5.17 -6.42
C THR A 110 -8.66 -6.47 -7.22
N ALA A 111 -9.63 -7.38 -7.13
CA ALA A 111 -9.60 -8.65 -7.85
C ALA A 111 -9.78 -8.48 -9.38
N ASP A 112 -10.40 -7.39 -9.83
CA ASP A 112 -10.52 -7.08 -11.26
C ASP A 112 -9.22 -6.50 -11.83
N LEU A 113 -8.42 -5.84 -10.97
CA LEU A 113 -7.18 -5.15 -11.35
C LEU A 113 -5.93 -6.01 -11.21
N ILE A 114 -5.91 -6.97 -10.27
CA ILE A 114 -4.74 -7.81 -9.99
C ILE A 114 -5.02 -9.25 -10.45
N PRO A 115 -4.37 -9.76 -11.52
CA PRO A 115 -4.76 -10.99 -12.21
C PRO A 115 -4.84 -12.27 -11.36
N LEU A 116 -4.05 -12.38 -10.29
CA LEU A 116 -3.98 -13.58 -9.44
C LEU A 116 -4.58 -13.36 -8.04
N CYS A 117 -5.27 -12.24 -7.82
CA CYS A 117 -5.99 -12.01 -6.57
C CYS A 117 -7.30 -12.78 -6.55
N HIS A 118 -7.59 -13.43 -5.42
CA HIS A 118 -8.91 -14.03 -5.20
C HIS A 118 -9.97 -12.94 -5.06
N PRO A 119 -11.17 -13.14 -5.63
CA PRO A 119 -12.33 -12.31 -5.31
C PRO A 119 -12.72 -12.54 -3.85
N LEU A 120 -12.72 -11.47 -3.05
CA LEU A 120 -13.07 -11.51 -1.63
C LEU A 120 -14.21 -10.54 -1.33
N LEU A 121 -15.13 -10.96 -0.48
CA LEU A 121 -16.18 -10.08 0.06
C LEU A 121 -15.57 -9.15 1.10
N ILE A 122 -15.42 -7.88 0.74
CA ILE A 122 -14.88 -6.85 1.64
C ILE A 122 -15.97 -6.41 2.62
N SER A 123 -15.81 -6.76 3.90
CA SER A 123 -16.75 -6.33 4.96
C SER A 123 -16.63 -4.85 5.30
N HIS A 124 -15.43 -4.27 5.25
CA HIS A 124 -15.17 -2.87 5.56
C HIS A 124 -13.93 -2.37 4.81
N ALA A 125 -14.01 -1.16 4.26
CA ALA A 125 -12.87 -0.46 3.66
C ALA A 125 -13.01 1.04 3.93
N SER A 126 -11.92 1.69 4.35
CA SER A 126 -11.88 3.10 4.70
C SER A 126 -10.58 3.74 4.23
N VAL A 127 -10.66 4.98 3.75
CA VAL A 127 -9.49 5.82 3.48
C VAL A 127 -9.55 7.00 4.46
N PRO A 128 -8.64 7.07 5.45
CA PRO A 128 -8.61 8.17 6.41
C PRO A 128 -8.21 9.49 5.73
N PRO A 129 -8.56 10.64 6.33
CA PRO A 129 -8.12 11.96 5.85
C PRO A 129 -6.61 12.17 5.96
#